data_AF-A0A443IUW0-F1
#
_entry.id   AF-A0A443IUW0-F1
#
_cell.length_a   1.000
_cell.length_b   1.000
_cell.length_c   1.000
_cell.angle_alpha   90.00
_cell.angle_beta   90.00
_cell.angle_gamma   90.00
#
_symmetry.space_group_name_H-M   'P 1'
#
loop_
_entity.id
_entity.type
_entity.pdbx_description
1 polymer ?
#
loop_
_entity_poly.entity_id
_entity_poly.type
_entity_poly.pdbx_seq_one_letter_code
_entity_poly.pdbx_strand_id
1 'polypeptide(L)'
;MTPMANIPPFIQRELEKLNELITPLMKKASKYGFWSLPLILISVFNLVTILFFIPDRQNMVLTIILYAVLGALGMALSKEAKHQRKEIQKISADYVISRIEKSDMASPSLKRKYTAMVKESPVLAINHFVKFLEAENRENQY
;
A
#
# COMPACT_ATOMS: atom_id res chain seq x y z
N MET A 1 -5.34 -8.76 -11.73
CA MET A 1 -4.72 -9.68 -10.77
C MET A 1 -3.99 -10.71 -11.61
N THR A 2 -2.67 -10.60 -11.73
CA THR A 2 -1.88 -11.52 -12.57
C THR A 2 -1.95 -12.92 -11.98
N PRO A 3 -2.27 -13.95 -12.78
CA PRO A 3 -2.39 -15.31 -12.27
C PRO A 3 -1.03 -15.78 -11.77
N MET A 4 -0.95 -16.17 -10.49
CA MET A 4 0.24 -16.76 -9.85
C MET A 4 0.62 -18.14 -10.41
N ALA A 5 0.09 -18.53 -11.58
CA ALA A 5 0.19 -19.89 -12.08
C ALA A 5 1.51 -20.21 -12.80
N ASN A 6 2.38 -19.24 -13.09
CA ASN A 6 3.65 -19.48 -13.82
C ASN A 6 4.79 -18.54 -13.38
N ILE A 7 4.94 -18.24 -12.08
CA ILE A 7 6.11 -17.50 -11.59
C ILE A 7 7.24 -18.51 -11.29
N PRO A 8 8.45 -18.36 -11.86
CA PRO A 8 9.57 -19.24 -11.55
C PRO A 8 9.90 -19.30 -10.04
N PRO A 9 10.36 -20.46 -9.51
CA PRO A 9 10.61 -20.62 -8.08
C PRO A 9 11.57 -19.60 -7.47
N PHE A 10 12.58 -19.14 -8.23
CA PHE A 10 13.53 -18.13 -7.76
C PHE A 10 12.87 -16.76 -7.53
N ILE A 11 11.90 -16.39 -8.37
CA ILE A 11 11.13 -15.15 -8.21
C ILE A 11 10.17 -15.28 -7.03
N GLN A 12 9.51 -16.43 -6.87
CA GLN A 12 8.61 -16.68 -5.74
C GLN A 12 9.33 -16.47 -4.40
N ARG A 13 10.54 -17.04 -4.24
CA ARG A 13 11.33 -16.90 -3.01
C ARG A 13 11.66 -15.45 -2.66
N GLU A 14 11.99 -14.62 -3.65
CA GLU A 14 12.29 -13.21 -3.38
C GLU A 14 11.02 -12.39 -3.08
N LEU A 15 9.90 -12.73 -3.74
CA LEU A 15 8.60 -12.13 -3.43
C LEU A 15 8.09 -12.53 -2.05
N GLU A 16 8.36 -13.75 -1.58
CA GLU A 16 8.03 -14.21 -0.22
C GLU A 16 8.77 -13.39 0.83
N LYS A 17 10.09 -13.22 0.70
CA LYS A 17 10.88 -12.36 1.61
C LYS A 17 10.37 -10.94 1.65
N LEU A 18 10.06 -10.36 0.48
CA LEU A 18 9.47 -9.02 0.43
C LEU A 18 8.10 -8.98 1.10
N ASN A 19 7.26 -9.99 0.85
CA ASN A 19 5.94 -10.11 1.48
C ASN A 19 6.03 -10.21 3.00
N GLU A 20 6.99 -10.95 3.55
CA GLU A 20 7.20 -11.03 5.00
C GLU A 20 7.47 -9.65 5.62
N LEU A 21 8.23 -8.80 4.94
CA LEU A 21 8.53 -7.44 5.39
C LEU A 21 7.29 -6.53 5.38
N ILE A 22 6.47 -6.60 4.33
CA ILE A 22 5.36 -5.66 4.14
C ILE A 22 4.02 -6.14 4.70
N THR A 23 3.83 -7.45 4.88
CA THR A 23 2.61 -8.06 5.43
C THR A 23 2.11 -7.42 6.74
N PRO A 24 2.96 -7.16 7.76
CA PRO A 24 2.47 -6.54 9.00
C PRO A 24 1.87 -5.16 8.77
N LEU A 25 2.48 -4.34 7.90
CA LEU A 25 1.98 -3.02 7.54
C LEU A 25 0.73 -3.12 6.67
N MET A 26 0.70 -4.08 5.74
CA MET A 26 -0.45 -4.33 4.88
C MET A 26 -1.68 -4.73 5.71
N LYS A 27 -1.51 -5.58 6.73
CA LYS A 27 -2.57 -5.94 7.67
C LYS A 27 -3.13 -4.70 8.40
N LYS A 28 -2.25 -3.81 8.88
CA LYS A 28 -2.67 -2.55 9.53
C LYS A 28 -3.40 -1.62 8.56
N ALA A 29 -2.82 -1.37 7.39
CA ALA A 29 -3.39 -0.51 6.36
C ALA A 29 -4.78 -0.99 5.93
N SER A 30 -4.94 -2.30 5.72
CA SER A 30 -6.23 -2.90 5.35
C SER A 30 -7.26 -2.78 6.47
N LYS A 31 -6.88 -3.07 7.72
CA LYS A 31 -7.79 -2.92 8.86
C LYS A 31 -8.28 -1.49 9.02
N TYR A 32 -7.37 -0.51 9.01
CA TYR A 32 -7.73 0.90 9.17
C TYR A 32 -8.53 1.42 7.97
N GLY A 33 -8.13 1.06 6.76
CA GLY A 33 -8.85 1.42 5.54
C GLY A 33 -10.28 0.88 5.54
N PHE A 34 -10.45 -0.40 5.90
CA PHE A 34 -11.75 -1.05 5.95
C PHE A 34 -12.69 -0.38 6.95
N TRP A 35 -12.23 -0.09 8.17
CA TRP A 35 -13.07 0.57 9.19
C TRP A 35 -13.27 2.07 8.95
N SER A 36 -12.36 2.74 8.26
CA SER A 36 -12.48 4.18 7.97
C SER A 36 -13.71 4.50 7.14
N LEU A 37 -13.99 3.70 6.10
CA LEU A 37 -15.07 3.96 5.15
C LEU A 37 -16.46 3.94 5.80
N PRO A 38 -16.90 2.88 6.52
CA PRO A 38 -18.21 2.86 7.16
C PRO A 38 -18.34 3.96 8.22
N LEU A 39 -17.29 4.25 9.00
CA LEU A 39 -17.32 5.34 9.99
C LEU A 39 -17.57 6.70 9.34
N ILE A 40 -16.86 7.00 8.25
CA ILE A 40 -17.03 8.24 7.51
C ILE A 40 -18.44 8.29 6.89
N LEU A 41 -18.89 7.22 6.23
CA LEU A 41 -20.19 7.19 5.56
C LEU A 41 -21.35 7.36 6.55
N ILE A 42 -21.33 6.61 7.66
CA ILE A 42 -22.34 6.71 8.72
C ILE A 42 -22.35 8.12 9.30
N SER A 43 -21.18 8.67 9.62
CA SER A 43 -21.06 10.03 10.15
C SER A 43 -21.62 11.06 9.18
N VAL A 44 -21.14 11.08 7.93
CA VAL A 44 -21.51 12.08 6.93
C VAL A 44 -23.00 11.97 6.61
N PHE A 45 -23.52 10.77 6.39
CA PHE A 45 -24.93 10.56 6.09
C PHE A 45 -25.84 11.08 7.21
N ASN A 46 -25.53 10.74 8.47
CA ASN A 46 -26.31 11.20 9.62
C ASN A 46 -26.19 12.70 9.83
N LEU A 47 -24.99 13.28 9.74
CA LEU A 47 -24.79 14.72 9.88
C LEU A 47 -25.52 15.50 8.79
N VAL A 48 -25.44 15.06 7.53
CA VAL A 48 -26.17 15.69 6.43
C VAL A 48 -27.68 15.61 6.66
N THR A 49 -28.17 14.45 7.09
CA THR A 49 -29.60 14.26 7.41
C THR A 49 -30.06 15.23 8.51
N ILE A 50 -29.34 15.29 9.63
CA ILE A 50 -29.70 16.17 10.75
C ILE A 50 -29.61 17.65 10.34
N LEU A 51 -28.51 18.06 9.71
CA LEU A 51 -28.25 19.47 9.43
C LEU A 51 -29.10 20.05 8.30
N PHE A 52 -29.64 19.23 7.39
CA PHE A 52 -30.36 19.74 6.22
C PHE A 52 -31.81 19.24 6.11
N PHE A 53 -32.19 18.12 6.73
CA PHE A 53 -33.50 17.51 6.53
C PHE A 53 -34.39 17.48 7.78
N ILE A 54 -33.84 17.75 8.97
CA ILE A 54 -34.62 17.80 10.22
C ILE A 54 -34.89 19.27 10.60
N PRO A 55 -36.16 19.72 10.63
CA PRO A 55 -36.53 21.11 10.92
C PRO A 55 -36.33 21.49 12.39
N ASP A 56 -36.61 20.58 13.34
CA ASP A 56 -36.52 20.85 14.78
C ASP A 56 -35.34 20.11 15.42
N ARG A 57 -34.30 20.87 15.74
CA ARG A 57 -32.96 20.36 16.11
C ARG A 57 -32.53 20.70 17.53
N GLN A 58 -33.40 21.33 18.31
CA GLN A 58 -33.03 21.93 19.60
C GLN A 58 -32.46 20.91 20.60
N ASN A 59 -32.81 19.62 20.45
CA ASN A 59 -32.36 18.54 21.32
C ASN A 59 -31.31 17.60 20.69
N MET A 60 -30.73 17.92 19.52
CA MET A 60 -29.85 17.00 18.77
C MET A 60 -28.35 17.36 18.85
N VAL A 61 -27.96 18.37 19.64
CA VAL A 61 -26.57 18.84 19.75
C VAL A 61 -25.62 17.69 20.13
N LEU A 62 -26.00 16.86 21.11
CA LEU A 62 -25.19 15.72 21.53
C LEU A 62 -25.00 14.69 20.41
N THR A 63 -26.05 14.41 19.64
CA THR A 63 -26.03 13.50 18.49
C THR A 63 -25.14 14.03 17.37
N ILE A 64 -25.17 15.34 17.10
CA ILE A 64 -24.29 16.00 16.13
C ILE A 64 -22.83 15.84 16.56
N ILE A 65 -22.52 16.10 17.84
CA ILE A 65 -21.16 15.93 18.38
C ILE A 65 -20.70 14.48 18.22
N LEU A 66 -21.56 13.51 18.56
CA LEU A 66 -21.25 12.09 18.44
C LEU A 66 -20.87 11.70 17.00
N TYR A 67 -21.71 12.07 16.03
CA TYR A 67 -21.44 11.76 14.62
C TYR A 67 -20.22 12.52 14.09
N ALA A 68 -19.98 13.76 14.52
CA ALA A 68 -18.78 14.50 14.16
C ALA A 68 -17.50 13.80 14.66
N VAL A 69 -17.50 13.32 15.92
CA VAL A 69 -16.38 12.55 16.48
C VAL A 69 -16.19 11.24 15.72
N LEU A 70 -17.26 10.50 15.41
CA LEU A 70 -17.18 9.27 14.61
C LEU A 70 -16.57 9.53 13.22
N GLY A 71 -16.96 10.63 12.56
CA GLY A 71 -16.41 11.02 11.26
C GLY A 71 -14.93 11.38 11.36
N ALA A 72 -14.54 12.14 12.38
CA ALA A 72 -13.14 12.48 12.64
C ALA A 72 -12.28 11.24 12.88
N LEU A 73 -12.77 10.27 13.66
CA LEU A 73 -12.10 8.98 13.85
C LEU A 73 -11.96 8.20 12.55
N GLY A 74 -13.02 8.13 11.74
CA GLY A 74 -12.97 7.52 10.41
C GLY A 74 -11.93 8.18 9.49
N MET A 75 -11.88 9.50 9.45
CA MET A 75 -10.87 10.24 8.69
C MET A 75 -9.45 10.01 9.19
N ALA A 76 -9.26 9.96 10.52
CA ALA A 76 -7.96 9.65 11.12
C ALA A 76 -7.47 8.24 10.72
N LEU A 77 -8.35 7.23 10.79
CA LEU A 77 -8.04 5.88 10.31
C LEU A 77 -7.71 5.85 8.81
N SER A 78 -8.42 6.62 8.00
CA SER A 78 -8.13 6.76 6.56
C SER A 78 -6.74 7.34 6.32
N LYS A 79 -6.37 8.38 7.08
CA LYS A 79 -5.04 9.01 7.01
C LYS A 79 -3.94 8.03 7.41
N GLU A 80 -4.15 7.28 8.49
CA GLU A 80 -3.21 6.26 8.95
C GLU A 80 -3.05 5.15 7.91
N ALA A 81 -4.15 4.65 7.34
CA ALA A 81 -4.10 3.65 6.25
C ALA A 81 -3.28 4.16 5.04
N LYS A 82 -3.45 5.43 4.66
CA LYS A 82 -2.65 6.06 3.59
C LYS A 82 -1.18 6.17 3.95
N HIS A 83 -0.86 6.49 5.20
CA HIS A 83 0.52 6.54 5.67
C HIS A 83 1.19 5.16 5.61
N GLN A 84 0.54 4.12 6.14
CA GLN A 84 1.02 2.74 6.07
C GLN A 84 1.22 2.26 4.62
N ARG A 85 0.34 2.64 3.68
CA ARG A 85 0.53 2.34 2.25
C ARG A 85 1.78 2.99 1.65
N LYS A 86 2.11 4.21 2.05
CA LYS A 86 3.35 4.89 1.62
C LYS A 86 4.60 4.19 2.18
N GLU A 87 4.56 3.78 3.44
CA GLU A 87 5.65 3.01 4.04
C GLU A 87 5.87 1.66 3.35
N ILE A 88 4.79 0.96 2.98
CA ILE A 88 4.88 -0.27 2.17
C ILE A 88 5.61 0.00 0.84
N GLN A 89 5.25 1.08 0.13
CA GLN A 89 5.89 1.43 -1.14
C GLN A 89 7.38 1.72 -0.94
N LYS A 90 7.73 2.46 0.12
CA LYS A 90 9.11 2.79 0.46
C LYS A 90 9.93 1.54 0.78
N ILE A 91 9.46 0.71 1.72
CA ILE A 91 10.14 -0.54 2.11
C ILE A 91 10.30 -1.46 0.89
N SER A 92 9.28 -1.53 0.04
CA SER A 92 9.34 -2.33 -1.19
C SER A 92 10.43 -1.81 -2.14
N ALA A 93 10.47 -0.50 -2.38
CA ALA A 93 11.48 0.11 -3.23
C ALA A 93 12.89 -0.07 -2.65
N ASP A 94 13.07 0.18 -1.36
CA ASP A 94 14.36 0.05 -0.66
C ASP A 94 14.88 -1.38 -0.70
N TYR A 95 14.02 -2.37 -0.42
CA TYR A 95 14.36 -3.79 -0.51
C TYR A 95 14.79 -4.17 -1.93
N VAL A 96 14.01 -3.77 -2.94
CA VAL A 96 14.29 -4.09 -4.35
C VAL A 96 15.61 -3.48 -4.79
N ILE A 97 15.85 -2.20 -4.50
CA ILE A 97 17.11 -1.53 -4.85
C ILE A 97 18.29 -2.24 -4.18
N SER A 98 18.19 -2.54 -2.88
CA SER A 98 19.25 -3.26 -2.17
C SER A 98 19.52 -4.63 -2.78
N ARG A 99 18.48 -5.36 -3.20
CA ARG A 99 18.63 -6.69 -3.79
C ARG A 99 19.25 -6.65 -5.18
N ILE A 100 18.93 -5.64 -5.99
CA ILE A 100 19.54 -5.37 -7.29
C ILE A 100 21.04 -5.08 -7.12
N GLU A 101 21.39 -4.20 -6.20
CA GLU A 101 22.78 -3.76 -5.98
C GLU A 101 23.67 -4.93 -5.52
N LYS A 102 23.14 -5.80 -4.65
CA LYS A 102 23.81 -7.01 -4.12
C LYS A 102 23.92 -8.17 -5.11
N SER A 103 23.37 -8.06 -6.32
CA SER A 103 23.47 -9.13 -7.32
C SER A 103 24.90 -9.27 -7.85
N ASP A 104 25.54 -10.42 -7.71
CA ASP A 104 26.86 -10.64 -8.34
C ASP A 104 26.76 -11.07 -9.81
N MET A 105 25.56 -11.49 -10.25
CA MET A 105 25.29 -12.00 -11.59
C MET A 105 24.93 -10.89 -12.58
N ALA A 106 24.28 -9.82 -12.11
CA ALA A 106 23.80 -8.75 -12.97
C ALA A 106 24.91 -7.78 -13.38
N SER A 107 24.97 -7.44 -14.67
CA SER A 107 25.89 -6.43 -15.19
C SER A 107 25.66 -5.05 -14.55
N PRO A 108 26.70 -4.18 -14.43
CA PRO A 108 26.53 -2.83 -13.87
C PRO A 108 25.49 -1.98 -14.61
N SER A 109 25.33 -2.21 -15.93
CA SER A 109 24.34 -1.55 -16.75
C SER A 109 22.91 -1.98 -16.39
N LEU A 110 22.70 -3.28 -16.15
CA LEU A 110 21.42 -3.86 -15.77
C LEU A 110 20.98 -3.35 -14.40
N LYS A 111 21.90 -3.34 -13.43
CA LYS A 111 21.66 -2.78 -12.09
C LYS A 111 21.22 -1.32 -12.16
N ARG A 112 21.99 -0.47 -12.85
CA ARG A 112 21.66 0.96 -12.99
C ARG A 112 20.29 1.18 -13.61
N LYS A 113 19.97 0.44 -14.67
CA LYS A 113 18.68 0.51 -15.37
C LYS A 113 17.51 0.23 -14.43
N TYR A 114 17.53 -0.90 -13.72
CA TYR A 114 16.40 -1.27 -12.87
C TYR A 114 16.33 -0.47 -11.56
N THR A 115 17.48 -0.07 -11.00
CA THR A 115 17.51 0.87 -9.86
C THR A 115 16.89 2.22 -10.24
N ALA A 116 17.16 2.74 -11.44
CA ALA A 116 16.54 3.97 -11.93
C ALA A 116 15.01 3.82 -12.06
N MET A 117 14.53 2.74 -12.67
CA MET A 117 13.09 2.48 -12.80
C MET A 117 12.37 2.43 -11.45
N VAL A 118 12.97 1.78 -10.45
CA VAL A 118 12.38 1.67 -9.11
C VAL A 118 12.35 3.03 -8.41
N LYS A 119 13.38 3.86 -8.60
CA LYS A 119 13.42 5.23 -8.06
C LYS A 119 12.42 6.17 -8.73
N GLU A 120 12.24 6.05 -10.04
CA GLU A 120 11.28 6.83 -10.82
C GLU A 120 9.83 6.45 -10.48
N SER A 121 9.56 5.16 -10.22
CA SER A 121 8.22 4.67 -9.92
C SER A 121 8.21 3.65 -8.77
N PRO A 122 8.34 4.10 -7.50
CA PRO A 122 8.32 3.21 -6.32
C PRO A 122 7.05 2.38 -6.20
N VAL A 123 5.92 2.90 -6.70
CA VAL A 123 4.63 2.19 -6.74
C VAL A 123 4.71 0.90 -7.57
N LEU A 124 5.60 0.87 -8.57
CA LEU A 124 5.80 -0.27 -9.46
C LEU A 124 7.03 -1.11 -9.07
N ALA A 125 7.60 -0.92 -7.87
CA ALA A 125 8.82 -1.59 -7.43
C ALA A 125 8.78 -3.11 -7.62
N ILE A 126 7.67 -3.77 -7.24
CA ILE A 126 7.50 -5.23 -7.41
C ILE A 126 7.54 -5.64 -8.89
N ASN A 127 6.88 -4.88 -9.77
CA ASN A 127 6.87 -5.17 -11.20
C ASN A 127 8.26 -5.01 -11.82
N HIS A 128 8.99 -3.96 -11.42
CA HIS A 128 10.38 -3.76 -11.85
C HIS A 128 11.30 -4.84 -11.30
N PHE A 129 11.05 -5.31 -10.08
CA PHE A 129 11.83 -6.36 -9.45
C PHE A 129 11.69 -7.70 -10.17
N VAL A 130 10.47 -8.12 -10.52
CA VAL A 130 10.24 -9.34 -11.31
C VAL A 130 10.99 -9.28 -12.64
N LYS A 131 10.89 -8.15 -13.35
CA LYS A 131 11.62 -7.94 -14.62
C LYS A 131 13.14 -7.94 -14.46
N PHE A 132 13.64 -7.41 -13.35
CA PHE A 132 15.06 -7.47 -13.00
C PHE A 132 15.50 -8.93 -12.79
N LEU A 133 14.78 -9.69 -11.97
CA LEU A 133 15.10 -11.09 -11.68
C LEU A 133 15.09 -11.95 -12.96
N GLU A 134 14.13 -11.71 -13.85
CA GLU A 134 14.09 -12.37 -15.18
C GLU A 134 15.29 -11.99 -16.07
N ALA A 135 15.79 -10.76 -15.98
CA ALA A 135 16.94 -10.32 -16.75
C ALA A 135 18.26 -10.83 -16.15
N GLU A 136 18.39 -10.81 -14.83
CA GLU A 136 19.51 -11.39 -14.08
C GLU A 136 19.66 -12.88 -14.39
N ASN A 137 18.56 -13.64 -14.34
CA ASN A 137 18.60 -15.07 -14.66
C ASN A 137 19.00 -15.34 -16.12
N ARG A 138 18.63 -14.45 -17.06
CA ARG A 138 19.06 -14.57 -18.45
C ARG A 138 20.56 -14.32 -18.61
N GLU A 139 21.11 -13.30 -17.94
CA GLU A 139 22.57 -13.04 -17.95
C GLU A 139 23.35 -14.20 -17.31
N ASN A 140 22.80 -14.86 -16.27
CA ASN A 140 23.44 -16.00 -15.61
C ASN A 140 23.41 -17.32 -16.42
N GLN A 141 22.61 -17.41 -17.49
CA GLN A 141 22.53 -18.58 -18.36
C GLN A 141 23.51 -18.53 -19.55
N TYR A 142 24.29 -17.45 -19.68
CA TYR A 142 25.34 -17.25 -20.69
C TYR A 142 26.71 -17.12 -20.03
#